data_AF-A0A925VHD1-F1
#
_entry.id   AF-A0A925VHD1-F1
#
_cell.length_a   1.000
_cell.length_b   1.000
_cell.length_c   1.000
_cell.angle_alpha   90.00
_cell.angle_beta   90.00
_cell.angle_gamma   90.00
#
_symmetry.space_group_name_H-M   'P 1'
#
loop_
_entity.id
_entity.type
_entity.pdbx_description
1 polymer ?
#
loop_
_entity_poly.entity_id
_entity_poly.type
_entity_poly.pdbx_seq_one_letter_code
_entity_poly.pdbx_strand_id
1 'polypeptide(L)'
;DLEAAPDALGMVRPTGGCLVHANHFARPQELGVVEPPDEKLPHTYHRQRRLDSLLREKLPIGIAQIQAALRDHDQHPYSVCRHEDPSEPPEEHYLTVVSAVMDLHALELHMSDGPPCVNPYERFSL
;
A
#
# COMPACT_ATOMS: atom_id res chain seq x y z
N ASP A 1 6.85 -3.10 -10.94
CA ASP A 1 5.51 -2.53 -11.06
C ASP A 1 5.35 -1.91 -12.43
N LEU A 2 4.11 -1.80 -12.91
CA LEU A 2 3.74 -1.17 -14.17
C LEU A 2 2.72 -0.07 -13.89
N GLU A 3 3.04 1.16 -14.29
CA GLU A 3 2.15 2.31 -14.20
C GLU A 3 1.61 2.61 -15.60
N ALA A 4 0.30 2.77 -15.76
CA ALA A 4 -0.32 2.95 -17.07
C ALA A 4 -1.26 4.17 -17.10
N ALA A 5 -1.23 4.87 -18.23
CA ALA A 5 -2.18 5.91 -18.63
C ALA A 5 -2.61 5.64 -20.08
N PRO A 6 -3.65 6.30 -20.65
CA PRO A 6 -4.17 5.99 -21.99
C PRO A 6 -3.09 5.83 -23.08
N ASP A 7 -2.07 6.70 -23.06
CA ASP A 7 -0.99 6.72 -24.06
C ASP A 7 0.41 6.51 -23.46
N ALA A 8 0.51 6.04 -22.20
CA ALA A 8 1.80 5.90 -21.51
C ALA A 8 1.91 4.63 -20.67
N LEU A 9 3.10 4.04 -20.65
CA LEU A 9 3.44 2.88 -19.83
C LEU A 9 4.80 3.11 -19.15
N GLY A 10 4.79 3.18 -17.82
CA GLY A 10 5.96 3.25 -16.96
C GLY A 10 6.26 1.93 -16.29
N MET A 11 7.54 1.68 -16.02
CA MET A 11 7.99 0.50 -15.27
C MET A 11 8.81 0.93 -14.07
N VAL A 12 8.37 0.54 -12.88
CA VAL A 12 9.11 0.75 -11.64
C VAL A 12 9.83 -0.55 -11.27
N ARG A 13 11.14 -0.45 -11.06
CA ARG A 13 12.01 -1.57 -10.70
C ARG A 13 12.23 -1.61 -9.18
N PRO A 14 12.41 -2.81 -8.58
CA PRO A 14 12.75 -2.93 -7.17
C PRO A 14 14.13 -2.32 -6.90
N THR A 15 14.27 -1.70 -5.73
CA THR A 15 15.56 -1.19 -5.22
C THR A 15 15.94 -2.00 -4.00
N GLY A 16 17.13 -2.61 -3.99
CA GLY A 16 17.58 -3.44 -2.86
C GLY A 16 16.67 -4.65 -2.60
N GLY A 17 16.10 -5.25 -3.64
CA GLY A 17 15.20 -6.41 -3.52
C GLY A 17 13.78 -6.09 -3.04
N CYS A 18 13.46 -4.82 -2.79
CA CYS A 18 12.15 -4.37 -2.34
C CYS A 18 11.54 -3.35 -3.31
N LEU A 19 10.24 -3.46 -3.56
CA LEU A 19 9.44 -2.50 -4.31
C LEU A 19 8.21 -2.15 -3.47
N VAL A 20 7.94 -0.86 -3.34
CA VAL A 20 6.74 -0.33 -2.69
C VAL A 20 6.12 0.68 -3.64
N HIS A 21 4.79 0.63 -3.74
CA HIS A 21 4.00 1.56 -4.54
C HIS A 21 2.72 1.93 -3.79
N ALA A 22 2.11 3.06 -4.14
CA ALA A 22 0.85 3.53 -3.58
C ALA A 22 -0.14 3.89 -4.69
N ASN A 23 -0.65 5.12 -4.71
CA ASN A 23 -1.71 5.57 -5.62
C ASN A 23 -1.31 6.83 -6.41
N HIS A 24 -0.02 7.06 -6.62
CA HIS A 24 0.51 8.15 -7.46
C HIS A 24 1.45 7.57 -8.53
N PHE A 25 1.65 8.30 -9.62
CA PHE A 25 2.71 7.96 -10.57
C PHE A 25 4.08 8.27 -9.95
N ALA A 26 5.02 7.34 -10.02
CA ALA A 26 6.36 7.52 -9.49
C ALA A 26 7.13 8.61 -10.26
N ARG A 27 6.88 8.73 -11.57
CA ARG A 27 7.58 9.66 -12.48
C ARG A 27 6.65 10.21 -13.59
N PRO A 28 5.58 10.93 -13.25
CA PRO A 28 4.57 11.37 -14.21
C PRO A 28 5.16 12.24 -15.33
N GLN A 29 6.17 13.08 -15.03
CA GLN A 29 6.82 13.93 -16.02
C GLN A 29 7.59 13.13 -17.07
N GLU A 30 8.24 12.03 -16.69
CA GLU A 30 8.94 11.14 -17.63
C GLU A 30 7.97 10.43 -18.58
N LEU A 31 6.72 10.24 -18.12
CA LEU A 31 5.65 9.60 -18.89
C LEU A 31 4.78 10.59 -19.69
N GLY A 32 5.03 11.90 -19.56
CA GLY A 32 4.15 12.93 -20.13
C GLY A 32 2.73 12.91 -19.52
N VAL A 33 2.58 12.33 -18.33
CA VAL A 33 1.31 12.25 -17.60
C VAL A 33 1.17 13.48 -16.71
N VAL A 34 -0.02 14.08 -16.74
CA VAL A 34 -0.41 15.13 -15.81
C VAL A 34 -1.44 14.55 -14.85
N GLU A 35 -1.08 14.45 -13.58
CA GLU A 35 -2.02 14.05 -12.54
C GLU A 35 -2.94 15.25 -12.21
N PRO A 36 -4.26 15.03 -12.12
CA PRO A 36 -5.17 16.09 -11.69
C PRO A 36 -4.84 16.52 -10.26
N PRO A 37 -5.05 17.79 -9.91
CA PRO A 37 -4.92 18.23 -8.53
C PRO A 37 -5.83 17.41 -7.61
N ASP A 38 -5.25 16.86 -6.55
CA ASP A 38 -5.96 16.08 -5.53
C ASP A 38 -5.39 16.45 -4.16
N GLU A 39 -6.25 16.92 -3.26
CA GLU A 39 -5.87 17.30 -1.89
C GLU A 39 -5.40 16.10 -1.07
N LYS A 40 -5.78 14.87 -1.47
CA LYS A 40 -5.40 13.61 -0.81
C LYS A 40 -4.09 13.04 -1.36
N LEU A 41 -3.52 13.64 -2.41
CA LEU A 41 -2.25 13.22 -3.01
C LEU A 41 -1.06 13.19 -2.01
N PRO A 42 -0.92 14.09 -1.03
CA PRO A 42 0.12 13.99 -0.01
C PRO A 42 0.11 12.67 0.78
N HIS A 43 -1.07 12.07 1.00
CA HIS A 43 -1.19 10.82 1.76
C HIS A 43 -0.65 9.61 0.98
N THR A 44 -0.76 9.59 -0.35
CA THR A 44 -0.19 8.51 -1.16
C THR A 44 1.34 8.54 -1.13
N TYR A 45 1.96 9.71 -1.27
CA TYR A 45 3.41 9.87 -1.10
C TYR A 45 3.87 9.48 0.31
N HIS A 46 3.09 9.83 1.34
CA HIS A 46 3.40 9.46 2.71
C HIS A 46 3.36 7.94 2.92
N ARG A 47 2.27 7.26 2.55
CA ARG A 47 2.13 5.81 2.68
C ARG A 47 3.26 5.05 1.99
N GLN A 48 3.63 5.47 0.78
CA GLN A 48 4.75 4.85 0.06
C GLN A 48 6.06 4.99 0.84
N ARG A 49 6.43 6.21 1.28
CA ARG A 49 7.67 6.43 2.03
C ARG A 49 7.67 5.68 3.37
N ARG A 50 6.54 5.68 4.07
CA ARG A 50 6.37 5.01 5.36
C ARG A 50 6.56 3.50 5.21
N LEU A 51 5.84 2.89 4.26
CA LEU A 51 5.91 1.46 4.02
C LEU A 51 7.30 1.04 3.51
N ASP A 52 7.92 1.83 2.63
CA ASP A 52 9.30 1.59 2.18
C ASP A 52 10.31 1.58 3.35
N SER A 53 10.23 2.55 4.28
CA SER A 53 11.07 2.56 5.49
C SER A 53 10.84 1.32 6.35
N LEU A 54 9.58 1.02 6.67
CA LEU A 54 9.21 -0.11 7.53
C LEU A 54 9.68 -1.45 6.98
N LEU A 55 9.60 -1.65 5.66
CA LEU A 55 10.00 -2.92 5.04
C LEU A 55 11.53 -3.01 4.89
N ARG A 56 12.20 -1.93 4.48
CA ARG A 56 13.67 -1.92 4.29
C ARG A 56 14.45 -2.16 5.57
N GLU A 57 14.00 -1.58 6.69
CA GLU A 57 14.63 -1.77 8.02
C GLU A 57 14.56 -3.22 8.51
N LYS A 58 13.71 -4.05 7.91
CA LYS A 58 13.44 -5.42 8.32
C LYS A 58 13.93 -6.46 7.32
N LEU A 59 14.68 -6.08 6.29
CA LEU A 59 15.23 -7.05 5.34
C LEU A 59 16.34 -7.91 6.01
N PRO A 60 16.35 -9.25 5.80
CA PRO A 60 15.34 -10.04 5.09
C PRO A 60 14.02 -10.12 5.87
N ILE A 61 12.91 -9.85 5.18
CA ILE A 61 11.61 -9.65 5.82
C ILE A 61 10.79 -10.96 5.85
N GLY A 62 10.07 -11.19 6.95
CA GLY A 62 9.13 -12.30 7.08
C GLY A 62 7.67 -11.83 7.12
N ILE A 63 6.74 -12.79 7.07
CA ILE A 63 5.28 -12.54 7.07
C ILE A 63 4.86 -11.66 8.24
N ALA A 64 5.37 -11.92 9.46
CA ALA A 64 5.01 -11.15 10.64
C ALA A 64 5.40 -9.66 10.52
N GLN A 65 6.57 -9.36 9.95
CA GLN A 65 7.01 -7.98 9.73
C GLN A 65 6.19 -7.28 8.65
N ILE A 66 5.80 -7.99 7.58
CA ILE A 66 4.91 -7.44 6.55
C ILE A 66 3.54 -7.11 7.15
N GLN A 67 2.94 -8.06 7.90
CA GLN A 67 1.65 -7.85 8.57
C GLN A 67 1.70 -6.69 9.56
N ALA A 68 2.81 -6.54 10.30
CA ALA A 68 3.00 -5.40 11.19
C ALA A 68 3.07 -4.07 10.43
N ALA A 69 3.78 -4.03 9.29
CA ALA A 69 3.86 -2.83 8.45
C ALA A 69 2.49 -2.47 7.83
N LEU A 70 1.70 -3.47 7.43
CA LEU A 70 0.34 -3.27 6.90
C LEU A 70 -0.67 -2.83 7.98
N ARG A 71 -0.34 -2.95 9.26
CA ARG A 71 -1.12 -2.43 10.40
C ARG A 71 -0.73 -1.02 10.82
N ASP A 72 0.26 -0.41 10.17
CA ASP A 72 0.79 0.89 10.57
C ASP A 72 -0.26 2.00 10.45
N HIS A 73 -0.33 2.84 11.49
CA HIS A 73 -1.30 3.94 11.63
C HIS A 73 -0.65 5.32 11.56
N ASP A 74 0.58 5.45 11.05
CA ASP A 74 1.21 6.75 10.89
C ASP A 74 0.40 7.61 9.88
N GLN A 75 0.00 8.81 10.31
CA GLN A 75 -1.02 9.66 9.66
C GLN A 75 -2.45 9.11 9.63
N HIS A 76 -2.91 8.41 10.67
CA HIS A 76 -4.32 8.07 10.85
C HIS A 76 -5.23 9.32 10.68
N PRO A 77 -6.37 9.24 9.96
CA PRO A 77 -6.98 8.02 9.39
C PRO A 77 -6.47 7.61 7.98
N TYR A 78 -5.63 8.42 7.34
CA TYR A 78 -5.08 8.24 5.98
C TYR A 78 -3.82 7.37 5.90
N SER A 79 -3.58 6.57 6.95
CA SER A 79 -2.40 5.72 7.12
C SER A 79 -2.39 4.49 6.20
N VAL A 80 -1.36 3.65 6.30
CA VAL A 80 -1.28 2.38 5.53
C VAL A 80 -2.48 1.49 5.84
N CYS A 81 -2.78 1.29 7.13
CA CYS A 81 -4.04 0.71 7.58
C CYS A 81 -5.10 1.82 7.65
N ARG A 82 -5.74 2.13 6.53
CA ARG A 82 -6.70 3.24 6.39
C ARG A 82 -7.98 2.98 7.18
N HIS A 83 -8.50 4.03 7.80
CA HIS A 83 -9.79 4.05 8.49
C HIS A 83 -10.67 5.17 7.96
N GLU A 84 -11.97 5.08 8.23
CA GLU A 84 -12.93 6.13 7.90
C GLU A 84 -12.58 7.42 8.65
N ASP A 85 -12.80 8.56 7.98
CA ASP A 85 -12.73 9.88 8.58
C ASP A 85 -14.16 10.44 8.69
N PRO A 86 -14.77 10.47 9.88
CA PRO A 86 -16.13 10.98 10.05
C PRO A 86 -16.31 12.47 9.72
N SER A 87 -15.20 13.23 9.55
CA SER A 87 -15.25 14.62 9.13
C SER A 87 -15.40 14.80 7.62
N GLU A 88 -15.10 13.77 6.84
CA GLU A 88 -15.32 13.72 5.40
C GLU A 88 -16.80 13.42 5.07
N PRO A 89 -17.28 13.74 3.86
CA PRO A 89 -18.58 13.29 3.37
C PRO A 89 -18.71 11.75 3.41
N PRO A 90 -19.91 11.19 3.63
CA PRO A 90 -20.11 9.74 3.70
C PRO A 90 -19.59 8.95 2.49
N GLU A 91 -19.64 9.53 1.29
CA GLU A 91 -19.11 8.95 0.05
C GLU A 91 -17.56 8.83 0.00
N GLU A 92 -16.88 9.53 0.90
CA GLU A 92 -15.42 9.57 1.05
C GLU A 92 -14.93 8.76 2.28
N HIS A 93 -15.85 8.04 2.95
CA HIS A 93 -15.54 7.16 4.07
C HIS A 93 -14.87 5.88 3.55
N TYR A 94 -13.57 6.00 3.29
CA TYR A 94 -12.75 4.90 2.83
C TYR A 94 -11.98 4.25 3.97
N LEU A 95 -11.89 2.93 3.94
CA LEU A 95 -11.07 2.13 4.85
C LEU A 95 -10.36 1.00 4.10
N THR A 96 -9.36 0.39 4.74
CA THR A 96 -8.75 -0.84 4.22
C THR A 96 -9.76 -1.98 4.30
N VAL A 97 -10.33 -2.38 3.15
CA VAL A 97 -11.31 -3.47 3.08
C VAL A 97 -10.69 -4.87 3.04
N VAL A 98 -9.44 -4.99 2.59
CA VAL A 98 -8.69 -6.25 2.57
C VAL A 98 -7.22 -5.95 2.81
N SER A 99 -6.54 -6.82 3.56
CA SER A 99 -5.09 -6.87 3.60
C SER A 99 -4.61 -8.27 3.26
N ALA A 100 -3.62 -8.40 2.38
CA ALA A 100 -3.15 -9.69 1.88
C ALA A 100 -1.61 -9.76 1.90
N VAL A 101 -1.09 -10.90 2.33
CA VAL A 101 0.34 -11.24 2.28
C VAL A 101 0.48 -12.62 1.65
N MET A 102 1.27 -12.71 0.59
CA MET A 102 1.48 -13.96 -0.17
C MET A 102 2.90 -14.47 0.03
N ASP A 103 3.04 -15.69 0.56
CA ASP A 103 4.29 -16.43 0.57
C ASP A 103 4.36 -17.32 -0.68
N LEU A 104 5.17 -16.91 -1.66
CA LEU A 104 5.33 -17.65 -2.91
C LEU A 104 6.21 -18.90 -2.78
N HIS A 105 7.01 -19.02 -1.71
CA HIS A 105 7.80 -20.22 -1.45
C HIS A 105 6.94 -21.31 -0.81
N ALA A 106 6.11 -20.93 0.15
CA ALA A 106 5.20 -21.84 0.84
C ALA A 106 3.88 -22.06 0.08
N LEU A 107 3.58 -21.25 -0.94
CA LEU A 107 2.29 -21.22 -1.63
C LEU A 107 1.12 -20.94 -0.66
N GLU A 108 1.33 -19.99 0.26
CA GLU A 108 0.37 -19.60 1.28
C GLU A 108 -0.09 -18.15 1.08
N LEU A 109 -1.38 -17.91 1.33
CA LEU A 109 -2.00 -16.59 1.37
C LEU A 109 -2.47 -16.32 2.80
N HIS A 110 -2.07 -15.18 3.35
CA HIS A 110 -2.61 -14.64 4.60
C HIS A 110 -3.49 -13.44 4.29
N MET A 111 -4.76 -13.46 4.68
CA MET A 111 -5.70 -12.40 4.33
C MET A 111 -6.54 -11.95 5.53
N SER A 112 -6.77 -10.64 5.66
CA SER A 112 -7.76 -10.07 6.59
C SER A 112 -8.95 -9.51 5.83
N ASP A 113 -10.15 -9.78 6.31
CA ASP A 113 -11.40 -9.13 5.86
C ASP A 113 -11.59 -7.84 6.66
N GLY A 114 -11.33 -6.69 6.04
CA GLY A 114 -11.27 -5.38 6.68
C GLY A 114 -9.87 -5.00 7.20
N PRO A 115 -9.78 -3.91 7.99
CA PRO A 115 -8.51 -3.35 8.41
C PRO A 115 -7.72 -4.36 9.26
N PRO A 116 -6.45 -4.65 8.93
CA PRO A 116 -5.69 -5.74 9.56
C PRO A 116 -5.35 -5.48 11.03
N CYS A 117 -5.60 -4.26 11.54
CA CYS A 117 -5.39 -3.91 12.94
C CYS A 117 -6.52 -4.39 13.87
N VAL A 118 -7.72 -4.61 13.33
CA VAL A 118 -8.89 -5.10 14.09
C VAL A 118 -9.39 -6.46 13.62
N ASN A 119 -8.91 -6.93 12.46
CA ASN A 119 -9.25 -8.24 11.90
C ASN A 119 -8.05 -9.19 11.92
N PRO A 120 -8.28 -10.49 12.18
CA PRO A 120 -7.23 -11.49 12.10
C PRO A 120 -6.79 -11.72 10.65
N TYR A 121 -5.59 -12.28 10.47
CA TYR A 121 -5.19 -12.86 9.20
C TYR A 121 -5.57 -14.34 9.18
N GLU A 122 -6.41 -14.74 8.25
CA GLU A 122 -6.71 -16.13 7.94
C GLU A 122 -5.69 -16.67 6.92
N ARG A 123 -5.28 -17.92 7.10
CA ARG A 123 -4.29 -18.57 6.23
C ARG A 123 -4.97 -19.55 5.27
N PHE A 124 -4.67 -19.41 3.99
CA PHE A 124 -5.08 -20.30 2.91
C PHE A 124 -3.83 -20.92 2.29
N SER A 125 -3.84 -22.23 2.05
CA SER A 125 -2.74 -22.96 1.41
C SER A 125 -3.26 -23.67 0.16
N LEU A 126 -2.43 -23.72 -0.89
CA LEU A 126 -2.71 -24.46 -2.12
C LEU A 126 -2.45 -25.96 -1.98
#